data_AF-A0A7C7UVL8-F1
#
_entry.id   AF-A0A7C7UVL8-F1
#
_cell.length_a   1.000
_cell.length_b   1.000
_cell.length_c   1.000
_cell.angle_alpha   90.00
_cell.angle_beta   90.00
_cell.angle_gamma   90.00
#
_symmetry.space_group_name_H-M   'P 1'
#
loop_
_entity.id
_entity.type
_entity.pdbx_description
1 polymer ?
#
loop_
_entity_poly.entity_id
_entity_poly.type
_entity_poly.pdbx_seq_one_letter_code
_entity_poly.pdbx_strand_id
1 'polypeptide(L)' 'MNIGILSRWNATCGVSLHAEMIGRELLRRGHNITVFAPYLESANRWWHHKLIRQDEDFVVR' A
#
# COMPACT_ATOMS: atom_id res chain seq x y z
N MET A 1 3.66 11.79 13.94
CA MET A 1 3.21 10.47 14.44
C MET A 1 3.68 9.41 13.47
N ASN A 2 4.03 8.21 13.96
CA ASN A 2 4.39 7.06 13.12
C ASN A 2 3.16 6.17 12.96
N ILE A 3 2.74 5.89 11.73
CA ILE A 3 1.49 5.18 11.44
C ILE A 3 1.79 3.97 10.55
N GLY A 4 1.43 2.77 11.03
CA GLY A 4 1.50 1.55 10.25
C GLY A 4 0.20 1.33 9.46
N ILE A 5 0.31 1.00 8.16
CA ILE A 5 -0.83 0.64 7.31
C ILE A 5 -0.59 -0.77 6.77
N LEU A 6 -1.48 -1.71 7.11
CA LEU A 6 -1.48 -3.05 6.49
C LEU A 6 -2.45 -3.04 5.31
N SER A 7 -1.95 -3.07 4.09
CA SER A 7 -2.80 -3.04 2.89
C SER A 7 -2.09 -3.65 1.68
N ARG A 8 -2.88 -4.05 0.67
CA ARG A 8 -2.36 -4.49 -0.63
C ARG A 8 -1.92 -3.30 -1.48
N TRP A 9 -0.96 -2.53 -0.97
CA TRP A 9 -0.50 -1.28 -1.56
C TRP A 9 -0.02 -1.45 -3.00
N ASN A 10 -0.30 -0.44 -3.82
CA ASN A 10 -0.06 -0.43 -5.26
C ASN A 10 -0.66 -1.63 -6.01
N ALA A 11 -1.74 -2.24 -5.52
CA ALA A 11 -2.42 -3.34 -6.22
C ALA A 11 -3.80 -2.94 -6.74
N THR A 12 -4.27 -3.62 -7.79
CA THR A 12 -5.65 -3.52 -8.31
C THR A 12 -6.67 -4.10 -7.31
N CYS A 13 -6.91 -3.35 -6.23
CA CYS A 13 -7.82 -3.71 -5.14
C CYS A 13 -8.43 -2.45 -4.54
N GLY A 14 -9.73 -2.48 -4.21
CA GLY A 14 -10.41 -1.37 -3.53
C GLY A 14 -9.75 -1.01 -2.19
N VAL A 15 -9.25 -1.99 -1.43
CA VAL A 15 -8.53 -1.74 -0.17
C VAL A 15 -7.21 -1.00 -0.41
N SER A 16 -6.52 -1.28 -1.52
CA SER A 16 -5.32 -0.51 -1.93
C SER A 16 -5.68 0.95 -2.17
N LEU A 17 -6.73 1.19 -2.96
CA LEU A 17 -7.14 2.54 -3.34
C LEU A 17 -7.44 3.41 -2.11
N HIS A 18 -8.26 2.90 -1.18
CA HIS A 18 -8.61 3.65 0.04
C HIS A 18 -7.40 3.86 0.94
N ALA A 19 -6.56 2.83 1.12
CA ALA A 19 -5.34 2.94 1.90
C ALA A 19 -4.38 3.98 1.30
N GLU A 20 -4.23 4.02 -0.01
CA GLU A 20 -3.41 5.02 -0.71
C GLU A 20 -3.93 6.45 -0.49
N MET A 21 -5.24 6.67 -0.62
CA MET A 21 -5.83 7.99 -0.39
C MET A 21 -5.58 8.48 1.04
N ILE A 22 -5.78 7.61 2.03
CA ILE A 22 -5.57 7.92 3.44
C ILE A 22 -4.08 8.14 3.72
N GLY A 23 -3.21 7.22 3.28
CA GLY A 23 -1.77 7.29 3.49
C GLY A 23 -1.15 8.55 2.89
N ARG A 24 -1.56 8.93 1.67
CA ARG A 24 -1.08 10.16 1.01
C ARG A 24 -1.51 11.41 1.77
N GLU A 25 -2.73 11.44 2.31
CA GLU A 25 -3.17 12.57 3.14
C GLU A 25 -2.40 12.65 4.47
N LEU A 26 -2.13 11.51 5.11
CA LEU A 26 -1.33 11.45 6.34
C LEU A 26 0.10 11.96 6.09
N LEU A 27 0.73 11.55 4.99
CA LEU A 27 2.03 12.08 4.54
C LEU A 27 1.96 13.60 4.32
N ARG A 28 0.93 14.10 3.62
CA ARG A 28 0.73 15.53 3.37
C ARG A 28 0.59 16.35 4.67
N ARG A 29 0.04 15.75 5.73
CA ARG A 29 -0.06 16.35 7.07
C ARG A 29 1.22 16.24 7.91
N GLY A 30 2.31 15.72 7.35
CA GLY A 30 3.59 15.58 8.05
C GLY A 30 3.66 14.38 9.00
N HIS A 31 2.83 13.36 8.78
CA HIS A 31 2.98 12.07 9.48
C HIS A 31 3.94 11.16 8.73
N ASN A 32 4.66 10.32 9.47
CA ASN A 32 5.47 9.25 8.89
C ASN A 32 4.60 8.02 8.77
N ILE A 33 4.51 7.44 7.57
CA ILE A 33 3.78 6.20 7.35
C ILE A 33 4.77 5.06 7.05
N THR A 34 4.41 3.85 7.46
CA THR A 34 5.05 2.61 7.00
C THR A 34 3.96 1.68 6.52
N VAL A 35 4.05 1.24 5.28
CA VAL A 35 3.04 0.37 4.67
C VAL A 35 3.56 -1.05 4.66
N PHE A 36 2.89 -1.94 5.37
CA PHE A 36 3.15 -3.38 5.29
C PHE A 36 2.25 -3.94 4.20
N ALA A 37 2.84 -4.34 3.09
CA ALA A 37 2.14 -4.94 1.96
C ALA A 37 2.51 -6.42 1.84
N PRO A 38 1.59 -7.31 1.44
CA PRO A 38 1.94 -8.71 1.25
C PRO A 38 2.90 -8.90 0.06
N TYR A 39 3.70 -9.97 0.13
CA TYR A 39 4.48 -10.47 -0.99
C TYR A 39 3.63 -10.70 -2.25
N LEU A 40 4.19 -10.39 -3.42
CA LEU A 40 3.48 -10.48 -4.70
C LEU A 40 3.01 -11.91 -5.00
N GLU A 41 3.81 -12.91 -4.64
CA GLU A 41 3.52 -14.34 -4.79
C GLU A 41 2.25 -14.75 -4.04
N SER A 42 2.02 -14.12 -2.88
CA SER A 42 0.83 -14.36 -2.06
C SER A 42 -0.39 -13.57 -2.55
N ALA A 43 -0.17 -12.34 -3.02
CA ALA A 43 -1.23 -11.40 -3.38
C ALA A 43 -1.77 -11.58 -4.82
N ASN A 44 -0.94 -12.09 -5.75
CA ASN A 44 -1.26 -12.20 -7.18
C ASN A 44 -1.80 -13.58 -7.59
N ARG A 45 -2.33 -14.36 -6.65
CA ARG A 45 -2.92 -15.68 -6.96
C ARG A 45 -4.12 -15.63 -7.90
N TRP A 46 -4.75 -14.46 -8.04
CA TRP A 46 -5.92 -14.25 -8.89
C TRP A 46 -5.56 -13.30 -10.02
N TRP A 47 -6.06 -13.57 -11.22
CA TRP A 47 -5.70 -12.89 -12.48
C TRP A 47 -5.88 -11.36 -12.47
N HIS A 48 -6.74 -10.84 -11.60
CA HIS A 48 -7.05 -9.42 -11.48
C HIS A 48 -6.31 -8.71 -10.34
N HIS A 49 -5.43 -9.40 -9.61
CA HIS A 49 -4.53 -8.77 -8.65
C HIS A 49 -3.19 -8.53 -9.33
N LYS A 50 -2.96 -7.28 -9.72
CA LYS A 50 -1.76 -6.82 -10.41
C LYS A 50 -1.19 -5.64 -9.66
N LEU A 51 0.14 -5.56 -9.63
CA LEU A 51 0.84 -4.38 -9.18
C LEU A 51 0.69 -3.28 -10.25
N ILE A 52 0.27 -2.08 -9.84
CA ILE A 52 0.03 -0.96 -10.76
C ILE A 52 1.24 -0.03 -10.91
N ARG A 53 2.20 -0.08 -9.98
CA ARG A 53 3.43 0.71 -9.96
C ARG A 53 4.45 0.14 -8.99
N GLN A 54 5.70 0.58 -9.10
CA GLN A 54 6.74 0.26 -8.11
C GLN A 54 6.41 0.89 -6.75
N ASP A 55 6.76 0.19 -5.68
CA ASP A 55 6.54 0.67 -4.33
C ASP A 55 7.48 1.82 -3.95
N GLU A 56 6.94 2.73 -3.13
CA GLU A 56 7.67 3.80 -2.48
C GLU A 56 8.56 3.27 -1.33
N ASP A 57 9.60 4.01 -0.95
CA ASP A 57 10.60 3.59 0.07
C ASP A 57 10.01 3.29 1.46
N PHE A 58 8.81 3.80 1.74
CA PHE A 58 8.10 3.56 3.00
C PHE A 58 7.23 2.28 2.99
N VAL A 59 7.24 1.52 1.90
CA VAL A 59 6.52 0.26 1.75
C VAL A 59 7.46 -0.91 2.02
N VAL A 60 7.04 -1.79 2.92
CA VAL A 60 7.73 -3.03 3.30
C VAL A 60 6.89 -4.21 2.83
N ARG A 61 7.49 -5.12 2.06
CA ARG A 61 6.85 -6.36 1.61
C ARG A 61 7.36 -7.60 2.34
#